data_AF-A0A1A8MT11-F1
#
_entry.id   AF-A0A1A8MT11-F1
#
_cell.length_a   1.000
_cell.length_b   1.000
_cell.length_c   1.000
_cell.angle_alpha   90.00
_cell.angle_beta   90.00
_cell.angle_gamma   90.00
#
_symmetry.space_group_name_H-M   'P 1'
#
loop_
_entity.id
_entity.type
_entity.pdbx_description
1 polymer ?
#
loop_
_entity_poly.entity_id
_entity_poly.type
_entity_poly.pdbx_seq_one_letter_code
_entity_poly.pdbx_strand_id
1 'polypeptide(L)'
;MEEVDKILIHALRQVGTLLSEEIVSVKQFSSELIVEAVVRCIRVIDPGLGGALPTSLPPGMSARFRVGMSLAQACQDVGFKGEIGYQTFLYSHESEIRSLLMFLVEKLPRESAEASDQPTGKSAVLQRSIAAAIRSQLAISWVPPNCRLPLHCEAQNQGALHSLHVQPLSVPHGAKGFDRKHLKEAMDYRRDVLPPVTAQISSRASLVASILEQHTTELSAAQEWDNEWKSQGLLSRLTPQDYRSRKLARLHKRIEEQLRSATAPSPDGAFGVSRSTSELSELLQTFRGSAPSNDILSKGTHFTHTQKFSFTLETTAIVTSPVLAGRQTEGDVQLRQQEEIAALQQQFQQLCSDVDQLAAEMKRAGVSNAQVLDELKQRELGNVEMEEKLQVKRKTISLLPDADANLLKLQTQVEASAQRVVNLASQWEKHRAPLIDEHRRLKEICSNKDVRRFSLMRLSFLQLESSRKLSEIKSLHEKIRVSTEEAKKKEESYKQLVTERFCVYR
;
A
#
# COMPACT_ATOMS: atom_id res chain seq x y z
N MET A 1 -34.67 19.68 -4.39
CA MET A 1 -34.84 18.39 -3.66
C MET A 1 -34.54 17.20 -4.56
N GLU A 2 -35.07 17.15 -5.78
CA GLU A 2 -34.82 16.05 -6.72
C GLU A 2 -33.35 15.90 -7.14
N GLU A 3 -32.59 16.99 -7.28
CA GLU A 3 -31.16 16.95 -7.60
C GLU A 3 -30.32 16.30 -6.49
N VAL A 4 -30.65 16.59 -5.23
CA VAL A 4 -29.98 16.00 -4.06
C VAL A 4 -30.25 14.50 -4.00
N ASP A 5 -31.50 14.08 -4.24
CA ASP A 5 -31.87 12.67 -4.28
C ASP A 5 -31.13 11.93 -5.41
N LYS A 6 -30.96 12.55 -6.59
CA LYS A 6 -30.16 11.97 -7.69
C LYS A 6 -28.70 11.76 -7.31
N ILE A 7 -28.07 12.75 -6.64
CA ILE A 7 -26.69 12.66 -6.17
C ILE A 7 -26.54 11.56 -5.12
N LEU A 8 -27.48 11.47 -4.18
CA LEU A 8 -27.50 10.42 -3.15
C LEU A 8 -27.64 9.03 -3.78
N ILE A 9 -28.58 8.84 -4.71
CA ILE A 9 -28.80 7.56 -5.39
C ILE A 9 -27.54 7.14 -6.17
N HIS A 10 -26.88 8.09 -6.85
CA HIS A 10 -25.63 7.82 -7.55
C HIS A 10 -24.50 7.42 -6.60
N ALA A 11 -24.31 8.16 -5.50
CA ALA A 11 -23.30 7.84 -4.49
C ALA A 11 -23.54 6.46 -3.83
N LEU A 12 -24.80 6.13 -3.54
CA LEU A 12 -25.17 4.83 -2.99
C LEU A 12 -24.88 3.69 -3.98
N ARG A 13 -25.16 3.88 -5.27
CA ARG A 13 -24.77 2.91 -6.32
C ARG A 13 -23.26 2.70 -6.38
N GLN A 14 -22.44 3.74 -6.20
CA GLN A 14 -20.98 3.63 -6.16
C GLN A 14 -20.48 2.87 -4.93
N VAL A 15 -21.14 3.03 -3.77
CA VAL A 15 -20.90 2.23 -2.55
C VAL A 15 -21.38 0.78 -2.71
N GLY A 16 -22.14 0.52 -3.76
CA GLY A 16 -22.51 -0.82 -4.21
C GLY A 16 -23.89 -1.27 -3.73
N THR A 17 -24.76 -0.42 -3.17
CA THR A 17 -26.16 -0.80 -2.84
C THR A 17 -26.94 -1.20 -4.09
N LEU A 18 -27.73 -2.28 -4.01
CA LEU A 18 -28.56 -2.75 -5.12
C LEU A 18 -29.83 -1.89 -5.26
N LEU A 19 -29.69 -0.73 -5.88
CA LEU A 19 -30.82 0.16 -6.20
C LEU A 19 -31.29 -0.10 -7.64
N SER A 20 -32.57 -0.44 -7.83
CA SER A 20 -33.18 -0.60 -9.16
C SER A 20 -33.13 0.71 -9.97
N GLU A 21 -33.08 0.63 -11.29
CA GLU A 21 -32.96 1.79 -12.19
C GLU A 21 -34.19 2.72 -12.14
N GLU A 22 -35.32 2.23 -11.63
CA GLU A 22 -36.61 2.92 -11.56
C GLU A 22 -36.78 3.84 -10.33
N ILE A 23 -35.82 3.83 -9.38
CA ILE A 23 -35.91 4.63 -8.16
C ILE A 23 -35.36 6.04 -8.42
N VAL A 24 -36.23 7.05 -8.40
CA VAL A 24 -35.91 8.46 -8.73
C VAL A 24 -35.84 9.35 -7.48
N SER A 25 -36.44 8.92 -6.35
CA SER A 25 -36.45 9.70 -5.11
C SER A 25 -36.32 8.83 -3.86
N VAL A 26 -35.78 9.41 -2.78
CA VAL A 26 -35.63 8.80 -1.45
C VAL A 26 -36.99 8.34 -0.87
N LYS A 27 -38.11 8.91 -1.35
CA LYS A 27 -39.48 8.49 -0.98
C LYS A 27 -39.81 7.03 -1.33
N GLN A 28 -39.16 6.48 -2.35
CA GLN A 28 -39.41 5.13 -2.85
C GLN A 28 -38.58 4.06 -2.13
N PHE A 29 -37.77 4.46 -1.14
CA PHE A 29 -36.90 3.54 -0.42
C PHE A 29 -37.71 2.73 0.59
N SER A 30 -37.65 1.41 0.49
CA SER A 30 -38.18 0.52 1.51
C SER A 30 -37.29 0.53 2.76
N SER A 31 -37.84 0.15 3.92
CA SER A 31 -37.06 0.03 5.16
C SER A 31 -35.88 -0.94 5.04
N GLU A 32 -36.02 -1.99 4.22
CA GLU A 32 -34.94 -2.94 3.92
C GLU A 32 -33.81 -2.28 3.13
N LEU A 33 -34.14 -1.50 2.09
CA LEU A 33 -33.15 -0.77 1.30
C LEU A 33 -32.43 0.31 2.11
N ILE A 34 -33.12 0.97 3.04
CA ILE A 34 -32.51 1.99 3.92
C ILE A 34 -31.49 1.35 4.85
N VAL A 35 -31.85 0.23 5.49
CA VAL A 35 -30.94 -0.49 6.38
C VAL A 35 -29.74 -1.01 5.60
N GLU A 36 -29.97 -1.59 4.43
CA GLU A 36 -28.90 -2.06 3.55
C GLU A 36 -27.96 -0.92 3.13
N ALA A 37 -28.52 0.23 2.75
CA ALA A 37 -27.76 1.41 2.34
C ALA A 37 -26.89 1.98 3.47
N VAL A 38 -27.46 2.12 4.66
CA VAL A 38 -26.76 2.65 5.82
C VAL A 38 -25.66 1.69 6.27
N VAL A 39 -25.93 0.38 6.34
CA VAL A 39 -24.91 -0.62 6.71
C VAL A 39 -23.75 -0.64 5.72
N ARG A 40 -24.02 -0.55 4.41
CA ARG A 40 -22.97 -0.50 3.39
C ARG A 40 -22.15 0.79 3.48
N CYS A 41 -22.78 1.94 3.73
CA CYS A 41 -22.04 3.19 3.95
C CYS A 41 -21.13 3.09 5.17
N ILE A 42 -21.63 2.57 6.30
CA ILE A 42 -20.84 2.41 7.53
C ILE A 42 -19.67 1.46 7.32
N ARG A 43 -19.84 0.35 6.58
CA ARG A 43 -18.73 -0.58 6.26
C ARG A 43 -17.59 0.07 5.49
N VAL A 44 -17.89 1.04 4.63
CA VAL A 44 -16.88 1.76 3.84
C VAL A 44 -16.18 2.83 4.69
N ILE A 45 -16.90 3.45 5.63
CA ILE A 45 -16.35 4.48 6.52
C ILE A 45 -15.50 3.85 7.64
N ASP A 46 -16.03 2.83 8.30
CA ASP A 46 -15.37 2.06 9.35
C ASP A 46 -15.66 0.55 9.20
N PRO A 47 -14.70 -0.21 8.65
CA PRO A 47 -14.82 -1.66 8.48
C PRO A 47 -15.04 -2.42 9.79
N GLY A 48 -14.57 -1.89 10.93
CA GLY A 48 -14.70 -2.52 12.24
C GLY A 48 -16.14 -2.48 12.77
N LEU A 49 -16.79 -1.31 12.70
CA LEU A 49 -18.18 -1.13 13.11
C LEU A 49 -19.17 -1.75 12.11
N GLY A 50 -18.89 -1.64 10.81
CA GLY A 50 -19.79 -2.15 9.76
C GLY A 50 -19.82 -3.68 9.63
N GLY A 51 -18.77 -4.38 10.04
CA GLY A 51 -18.69 -5.85 9.98
C GLY A 51 -19.65 -6.57 10.92
N ALA A 52 -19.99 -5.96 12.06
CA ALA A 52 -20.89 -6.52 13.07
C ALA A 52 -22.38 -6.35 12.74
N LEU A 53 -22.72 -5.52 11.74
CA LEU A 53 -24.09 -5.16 11.41
C LEU A 53 -24.67 -6.04 10.27
N PRO A 54 -25.90 -6.58 10.43
CA PRO A 54 -26.56 -7.35 9.40
C PRO A 54 -27.08 -6.44 8.27
N THR A 55 -26.91 -6.86 7.02
CA THR A 55 -27.34 -6.12 5.82
C THR A 55 -28.82 -6.29 5.46
N SER A 56 -29.54 -7.15 6.18
CA SER A 56 -30.96 -7.41 5.97
C SER A 56 -31.74 -7.37 7.29
N LEU A 57 -33.01 -6.97 7.20
CA LEU A 57 -33.89 -6.92 8.35
C LEU A 57 -34.41 -8.34 8.70
N PRO A 58 -34.27 -8.80 9.95
CA PRO A 58 -34.82 -10.09 10.39
C PRO A 58 -36.36 -10.12 10.29
N PRO A 59 -37.02 -11.28 10.18
CA PRO A 59 -38.49 -11.37 10.09
C PRO A 59 -39.21 -11.01 11.41
N GLY A 60 -38.54 -11.15 12.57
CA GLY A 60 -39.15 -10.88 13.88
C GLY A 60 -38.99 -9.42 14.37
N MET A 61 -40.08 -8.81 14.86
CA MET A 61 -40.09 -7.41 15.31
C MET A 61 -39.10 -7.08 16.44
N SER A 62 -38.90 -7.99 17.38
CA SER A 62 -37.91 -7.80 18.46
C SER A 62 -36.47 -7.80 17.95
N ALA A 63 -36.18 -8.60 16.91
CA ALA A 63 -34.87 -8.62 16.26
C ALA A 63 -34.66 -7.36 15.40
N ARG A 64 -35.71 -6.89 14.69
CA ARG A 64 -35.69 -5.61 13.96
C ARG A 64 -35.40 -4.42 14.87
N PHE A 65 -36.00 -4.39 16.07
CA PHE A 65 -35.70 -3.36 17.08
C PHE A 65 -34.22 -3.36 17.47
N ARG A 66 -33.64 -4.54 17.78
CA ARG A 66 -32.21 -4.64 18.13
C ARG A 66 -31.30 -4.18 16.99
N VAL A 67 -31.61 -4.57 15.76
CA VAL A 67 -30.85 -4.14 14.57
C VAL A 67 -30.96 -2.63 14.37
N GLY A 68 -32.16 -2.05 14.44
CA GLY A 68 -32.38 -0.61 14.31
C GLY A 68 -31.68 0.20 15.41
N MET A 69 -31.62 -0.33 16.63
CA MET A 69 -30.91 0.32 17.73
C MET A 69 -29.38 0.24 17.57
N SER A 70 -28.87 -0.92 17.17
CA SER A 70 -27.44 -1.12 16.87
C SER A 70 -26.97 -0.22 15.72
N LEU A 71 -27.80 -0.09 14.68
CA LEU A 71 -27.53 0.77 13.53
C LEU A 71 -27.53 2.26 13.92
N ALA A 72 -28.48 2.69 14.75
CA ALA A 72 -28.52 4.04 15.28
C ALA A 72 -27.27 4.37 16.11
N GLN A 73 -26.82 3.45 16.97
CA GLN A 73 -25.61 3.60 17.74
C GLN A 73 -24.38 3.72 16.84
N ALA A 74 -24.25 2.85 15.84
CA ALA A 74 -23.14 2.92 14.88
C ALA A 74 -23.13 4.25 14.10
N CYS A 75 -24.30 4.79 13.71
CA CYS A 75 -24.38 6.12 13.09
C CYS A 75 -23.95 7.24 14.05
N GLN A 76 -24.26 7.14 15.33
CA GLN A 76 -23.83 8.10 16.35
C GLN A 76 -22.32 8.02 16.60
N ASP A 77 -21.76 6.81 16.63
CA ASP A 77 -20.32 6.56 16.81
C ASP A 77 -19.51 7.10 15.62
N VAL A 78 -20.06 7.04 14.41
CA VAL A 78 -19.51 7.69 13.19
C VAL A 78 -19.60 9.24 13.27
N GLY A 79 -20.33 9.77 14.26
CA GLY A 79 -20.39 11.20 14.58
C GLY A 79 -21.63 11.93 14.05
N PHE A 80 -22.72 11.22 13.77
CA PHE A 80 -23.99 11.85 13.42
C PHE A 80 -24.59 12.58 14.64
N LYS A 81 -24.96 13.85 14.47
CA LYS A 81 -25.37 14.74 15.57
C LYS A 81 -26.90 14.80 15.81
N GLY A 82 -27.70 14.17 14.96
CA GLY A 82 -29.15 14.13 15.12
C GLY A 82 -29.62 12.96 15.98
N GLU A 83 -30.81 13.08 16.56
CA GLU A 83 -31.46 11.99 17.30
C GLU A 83 -31.88 10.89 16.32
N ILE A 84 -31.15 9.77 16.31
CA ILE A 84 -31.49 8.57 15.54
C ILE A 84 -31.93 7.49 16.51
N GLY A 85 -33.05 6.84 16.21
CA GLY A 85 -33.49 5.63 16.89
C GLY A 85 -33.91 4.53 15.91
N TYR A 86 -34.37 3.40 16.46
CA TYR A 86 -34.92 2.30 15.65
C TYR A 86 -36.12 2.76 14.78
N GLN A 87 -36.84 3.80 15.23
CA GLN A 87 -38.00 4.36 14.52
C GLN A 87 -37.61 4.97 13.18
N THR A 88 -36.44 5.61 13.08
CA THR A 88 -35.97 6.24 11.84
C THR A 88 -35.76 5.23 10.71
N PHE A 89 -35.43 3.97 11.05
CA PHE A 89 -35.21 2.89 10.08
C PHE A 89 -36.46 2.04 9.80
N LEU A 90 -37.32 1.86 10.81
CA LEU A 90 -38.53 1.02 10.72
C LEU A 90 -39.76 1.81 10.25
N TYR A 91 -39.82 3.10 10.58
CA TYR A 91 -40.91 4.03 10.30
C TYR A 91 -40.34 5.29 9.64
N SER A 92 -39.68 5.05 8.51
CA SER A 92 -38.95 6.00 7.69
C SER A 92 -39.62 7.36 7.53
N HIS A 93 -39.00 8.42 8.05
CA HIS A 93 -39.37 9.81 7.75
C HIS A 93 -38.40 10.40 6.73
N GLU A 94 -38.94 11.00 5.66
CA GLU A 94 -38.18 11.40 4.47
C GLU A 94 -37.06 12.41 4.76
N SER A 95 -37.33 13.40 5.62
CA SER A 95 -36.35 14.42 6.00
C SER A 95 -35.19 13.86 6.84
N GLU A 96 -35.49 12.92 7.74
CA GLU A 96 -34.52 12.31 8.64
C GLU A 96 -33.59 11.36 7.88
N ILE A 97 -34.14 10.50 7.02
CA ILE A 97 -33.35 9.57 6.22
C ILE A 97 -32.50 10.31 5.20
N ARG A 98 -33.03 11.36 4.56
CA ARG A 98 -32.25 12.19 3.64
C ARG A 98 -31.08 12.86 4.36
N SER A 99 -31.30 13.42 5.54
CA SER A 99 -30.25 14.05 6.34
C SER A 99 -29.19 13.03 6.78
N LEU A 100 -29.62 11.82 7.15
CA LEU A 100 -28.74 10.71 7.50
C LEU A 100 -27.89 10.26 6.31
N LEU A 101 -28.50 10.01 5.16
CA LEU A 101 -27.81 9.58 3.95
C LEU A 101 -26.86 10.66 3.42
N MET A 102 -27.24 11.94 3.48
CA MET A 102 -26.34 13.05 3.14
C MET A 102 -25.11 13.06 4.04
N PHE A 103 -25.29 12.93 5.36
CA PHE A 103 -24.16 12.86 6.28
C PHE A 103 -23.25 11.66 6.00
N LEU A 104 -23.83 10.48 5.80
CA LEU A 104 -23.06 9.27 5.54
C LEU A 104 -22.29 9.38 4.22
N VAL A 105 -22.92 9.87 3.16
CA VAL A 105 -22.28 10.10 1.86
C VAL A 105 -21.17 11.14 1.96
N GLU A 106 -21.34 12.19 2.76
CA GLU A 106 -20.29 13.19 3.00
C GLU A 106 -19.05 12.62 3.70
N LYS A 107 -19.27 11.61 4.55
CA LYS A 107 -18.25 10.91 5.34
C LYS A 107 -17.61 9.73 4.62
N LEU A 108 -18.13 9.30 3.47
CA LEU A 108 -17.44 8.35 2.62
C LEU A 108 -16.06 8.90 2.25
N PRO A 109 -15.02 8.05 2.18
CA PRO A 109 -13.71 8.48 1.68
C PRO A 109 -13.91 9.12 0.31
N ARG A 110 -13.80 10.47 0.27
CA ARG A 110 -13.91 11.21 -1.00
C ARG A 110 -12.74 10.74 -1.85
N GLU A 111 -13.03 9.98 -2.89
CA GLU A 111 -12.07 9.82 -3.98
C GLU A 111 -11.67 11.23 -4.41
N SER A 112 -10.38 11.51 -4.27
CA SER A 112 -9.76 12.77 -4.67
C SER A 112 -10.34 13.24 -6.00
N ALA A 113 -10.71 14.52 -6.02
CA ALA A 113 -11.48 15.20 -7.06
C ALA A 113 -10.77 15.32 -8.43
N GLU A 114 -10.10 14.27 -8.89
CA GLU A 114 -9.53 14.16 -10.24
C GLU A 114 -10.12 12.99 -11.05
N ALA A 115 -11.11 12.26 -10.52
CA ALA A 115 -11.72 11.12 -11.21
C ALA A 115 -13.23 11.28 -11.50
N SER A 116 -13.76 12.49 -11.48
CA SER A 116 -15.11 12.76 -12.00
C SER A 116 -15.00 13.18 -13.46
N ASP A 117 -14.91 12.20 -14.38
CA ASP A 117 -15.42 12.26 -15.77
C ASP A 117 -14.83 11.20 -16.73
N GLN A 118 -14.32 10.07 -16.22
CA GLN A 118 -14.09 8.90 -17.08
C GLN A 118 -14.93 7.72 -16.62
N PRO A 119 -15.62 7.01 -17.55
CA PRO A 119 -16.28 5.75 -17.21
C PRO A 119 -15.21 4.86 -16.60
N THR A 120 -15.40 4.44 -15.36
CA THR A 120 -14.48 3.58 -14.60
C THR A 120 -14.08 2.39 -15.45
N GLY A 121 -12.95 2.51 -16.13
CA GLY A 121 -12.44 1.50 -17.02
C GLY A 121 -12.15 0.24 -16.21
N LYS A 122 -12.18 -0.92 -16.88
CA LYS A 122 -11.75 -2.20 -16.29
C LYS A 122 -10.37 -2.09 -15.60
N SER A 123 -9.53 -1.15 -16.04
CA SER A 123 -8.25 -0.80 -15.42
C SER A 123 -8.39 -0.22 -14.01
N ALA A 124 -9.33 0.69 -13.73
CA ALA A 124 -9.51 1.27 -12.40
C ALA A 124 -10.00 0.25 -11.37
N VAL A 125 -10.89 -0.66 -11.81
CA VAL A 125 -11.35 -1.80 -10.98
C VAL A 125 -10.20 -2.75 -10.68
N LEU A 126 -9.36 -3.05 -11.68
CA LEU A 126 -8.16 -3.86 -11.51
C LEU A 126 -7.15 -3.19 -10.56
N GLN A 127 -6.91 -1.89 -10.68
CA GLN A 127 -6.01 -1.17 -9.77
C GLN A 127 -6.53 -1.20 -8.34
N ARG A 128 -7.85 -1.07 -8.14
CA ARG A 128 -8.47 -1.17 -6.81
C ARG A 128 -8.37 -2.58 -6.24
N SER A 129 -8.54 -3.62 -7.06
CA SER A 129 -8.38 -5.01 -6.62
C SER A 129 -6.92 -5.36 -6.32
N ILE A 130 -5.96 -4.89 -7.13
CA ILE A 130 -4.52 -5.01 -6.86
C ILE A 130 -4.18 -4.32 -5.54
N ALA A 131 -4.61 -3.07 -5.33
CA ALA A 131 -4.35 -2.33 -4.10
C ALA A 131 -4.99 -2.99 -2.87
N ALA A 132 -6.15 -3.63 -3.01
CA ALA A 132 -6.78 -4.40 -1.93
C ALA A 132 -5.99 -5.69 -1.62
N ALA A 133 -5.54 -6.41 -2.65
CA ALA A 133 -4.73 -7.62 -2.49
C ALA A 133 -3.35 -7.33 -1.88
N ILE A 134 -2.70 -6.23 -2.28
CA ILE A 134 -1.43 -5.79 -1.68
C ILE A 134 -1.65 -5.45 -0.20
N ARG A 135 -2.71 -4.71 0.13
CA ARG A 135 -3.02 -4.36 1.53
C ARG A 135 -3.30 -5.60 2.38
N SER A 136 -4.04 -6.59 1.87
CA SER A 136 -4.30 -7.82 2.61
C SER A 136 -3.03 -8.66 2.80
N GLN A 137 -2.14 -8.71 1.81
CA GLN A 137 -0.85 -9.40 1.92
C GLN A 137 0.09 -8.71 2.92
N LEU A 138 0.15 -7.37 2.92
CA LEU A 138 0.99 -6.60 3.83
C LEU A 138 0.47 -6.61 5.28
N ALA A 139 -0.83 -6.83 5.49
CA ALA A 139 -1.40 -6.96 6.83
C ALA A 139 -0.97 -8.25 7.55
N ILE A 140 -0.46 -9.24 6.81
CA ILE A 140 0.02 -10.51 7.36
C ILE A 140 1.47 -10.33 7.80
N SER A 141 1.77 -10.58 9.07
CA SER A 141 3.14 -10.57 9.58
C SER A 141 4.02 -11.54 8.77
N TRP A 142 5.17 -11.05 8.31
CA TRP A 142 6.17 -11.92 7.68
C TRP A 142 6.73 -12.89 8.71
N VAL A 143 6.75 -14.17 8.38
CA VAL A 143 7.26 -15.23 9.26
C VAL A 143 8.27 -16.07 8.47
N PRO A 144 9.41 -16.46 9.06
CA PRO A 144 10.35 -17.38 8.41
C PRO A 144 9.66 -18.66 7.92
N PRO A 145 10.15 -19.28 6.83
CA PRO A 145 9.49 -20.43 6.19
C PRO A 145 9.28 -21.62 7.12
N ASN A 146 10.24 -21.84 8.03
CA ASN A 146 10.20 -22.86 9.07
C ASN A 146 9.15 -22.58 10.17
N CYS A 147 8.54 -21.41 10.17
CA CYS A 147 7.57 -20.95 11.15
C CYS A 147 6.20 -20.62 10.52
N ARG A 148 5.99 -20.91 9.22
CA ARG A 148 4.72 -20.66 8.53
C ARG A 148 3.65 -21.68 8.94
N LEU A 149 2.49 -21.21 9.38
CA LEU A 149 1.27 -22.04 9.48
C LEU A 149 0.60 -22.18 8.11
N PRO A 150 -0.28 -23.18 7.90
CA PRO A 150 -0.93 -23.42 6.60
C PRO A 150 -1.61 -22.20 5.98
N LEU A 151 -2.25 -21.34 6.79
CA LEU A 151 -2.89 -20.09 6.34
C LEU A 151 -1.89 -19.05 5.80
N HIS A 152 -0.63 -19.08 6.24
CA HIS A 152 0.42 -18.20 5.73
C HIS A 152 1.03 -18.71 4.42
N CYS A 153 0.90 -20.01 4.11
CA CYS A 153 1.43 -20.61 2.89
C CYS A 153 0.65 -20.24 1.63
N GLU A 154 -0.62 -19.84 1.76
CA GLU A 154 -1.45 -19.34 0.65
C GLU A 154 -1.14 -17.88 0.32
N ALA A 155 -0.81 -17.06 1.33
CA ALA A 155 -0.58 -15.63 1.16
C ALA A 155 0.92 -15.28 0.94
N GLN A 156 1.85 -16.09 1.43
CA GLN A 156 3.28 -15.86 1.28
C GLN A 156 3.87 -16.78 0.20
N ASN A 157 4.65 -16.20 -0.71
CA ASN A 157 5.27 -16.92 -1.83
C ASN A 157 5.93 -18.24 -1.37
N GLN A 158 5.54 -19.32 -2.03
CA GLN A 158 6.12 -20.67 -1.92
C GLN A 158 7.38 -20.84 -2.80
N GLY A 159 7.90 -19.74 -3.35
CA GLY A 159 9.06 -19.78 -4.25
C GLY A 159 10.31 -20.34 -3.57
N ALA A 160 11.19 -20.94 -4.37
CA ALA A 160 12.49 -21.42 -3.91
C ALA A 160 13.28 -20.28 -3.25
N LEU A 161 13.56 -20.45 -1.96
CA LEU A 161 14.35 -19.51 -1.19
C LEU A 161 15.83 -19.80 -1.42
N HIS A 162 16.55 -18.77 -1.79
CA HIS A 162 17.99 -18.86 -2.01
C HIS A 162 18.67 -18.12 -0.86
N SER A 163 19.76 -18.72 -0.34
CA SER A 163 20.61 -18.01 0.61
C SER A 163 21.12 -16.72 -0.04
N LEU A 164 21.07 -15.63 0.72
CA LEU A 164 21.65 -14.36 0.29
C LEU A 164 23.17 -14.55 0.18
N HIS A 165 23.64 -14.68 -1.04
CA HIS A 165 25.06 -14.76 -1.34
C HIS A 165 25.43 -13.65 -2.31
N VAL A 166 26.37 -12.82 -1.88
CA VAL A 166 26.91 -11.69 -2.64
C VAL A 166 28.25 -12.09 -3.21
N GLN A 167 28.45 -11.81 -4.50
CA GLN A 167 29.74 -11.90 -5.17
C GLN A 167 30.19 -10.50 -5.60
N PRO A 168 31.50 -10.19 -5.50
CA PRO A 168 32.01 -8.90 -5.92
C PRO A 168 31.81 -8.71 -7.43
N LEU A 169 31.28 -7.56 -7.81
CA LEU A 169 31.00 -7.19 -9.18
C LEU A 169 31.98 -6.12 -9.65
N SER A 170 32.44 -6.26 -10.88
CA SER A 170 33.28 -5.27 -11.54
C SER A 170 32.42 -4.45 -12.50
N VAL A 171 31.90 -3.33 -12.01
CA VAL A 171 31.21 -2.34 -12.86
C VAL A 171 32.14 -1.14 -13.04
N PRO A 172 32.42 -0.72 -14.27
CA PRO A 172 33.27 0.43 -14.49
C PRO A 172 32.52 1.72 -14.14
N HIS A 173 33.00 2.45 -13.12
CA HIS A 173 32.52 3.81 -12.87
C HIS A 173 33.01 4.76 -13.96
N GLY A 174 32.15 5.73 -14.29
CA GLY A 174 32.47 6.84 -15.17
C GLY A 174 33.70 7.58 -14.64
N ALA A 175 34.81 7.40 -15.33
CA ALA A 175 36.12 7.95 -15.03
C ALA A 175 36.13 9.48 -15.14
N LYS A 176 35.57 10.18 -14.16
CA LYS A 176 35.81 11.60 -13.98
C LYS A 176 37.18 11.76 -13.34
N GLY A 177 38.20 12.00 -14.16
CA GLY A 177 39.53 12.43 -13.70
C GLY A 177 40.73 11.57 -14.12
N PHE A 178 40.57 10.59 -15.01
CA PHE A 178 41.72 9.85 -15.55
C PHE A 178 42.33 10.54 -16.77
N ASP A 179 43.66 10.48 -16.87
CA ASP A 179 44.41 10.88 -18.06
C ASP A 179 43.89 10.14 -19.31
N ARG A 180 43.93 10.82 -20.48
CA ARG A 180 43.40 10.28 -21.75
C ARG A 180 43.95 8.89 -22.11
N LYS A 181 45.15 8.54 -21.66
CA LYS A 181 45.77 7.21 -21.88
C LYS A 181 45.11 6.11 -21.04
N HIS A 182 44.95 6.32 -19.73
CA HIS A 182 44.26 5.38 -18.84
C HIS A 182 42.78 5.21 -19.20
N LEU A 183 42.15 6.25 -19.75
CA LEU A 183 40.80 6.15 -20.27
C LEU A 183 40.72 5.18 -21.46
N LYS A 184 41.72 5.16 -22.35
CA LYS A 184 41.75 4.26 -23.50
C LYS A 184 41.94 2.81 -23.07
N GLU A 185 42.92 2.53 -22.21
CA GLU A 185 43.17 1.19 -21.66
C GLU A 185 41.96 0.65 -20.88
N ALA A 186 41.30 1.50 -20.09
CA ALA A 186 40.08 1.13 -19.38
C ALA A 186 38.93 0.82 -20.34
N MET A 187 38.82 1.55 -21.45
CA MET A 187 37.79 1.29 -22.47
C MET A 187 38.07 0.01 -23.27
N ASP A 188 39.34 -0.27 -23.57
CA ASP A 188 39.75 -1.51 -24.23
C ASP A 188 39.49 -2.72 -23.30
N TYR A 189 39.82 -2.63 -22.00
CA TYR A 189 39.47 -3.65 -21.01
C TYR A 189 37.96 -3.90 -20.93
N ARG A 190 37.15 -2.83 -20.95
CA ARG A 190 35.67 -2.93 -20.91
C ARG A 190 35.09 -3.61 -22.14
N ARG A 191 35.71 -3.38 -23.31
CA ARG A 191 35.24 -3.95 -24.58
C ARG A 191 35.67 -5.40 -24.74
N ASP A 192 36.93 -5.70 -24.42
CA ASP A 192 37.58 -6.94 -24.86
C ASP A 192 37.76 -7.97 -23.73
N VAL A 193 37.73 -7.56 -22.45
CA VAL A 193 38.08 -8.43 -21.32
C VAL A 193 36.97 -8.56 -20.28
N LEU A 194 36.23 -7.49 -19.98
CA LEU A 194 35.22 -7.49 -18.92
C LEU A 194 33.92 -8.21 -19.36
N PRO A 195 33.53 -9.32 -18.72
CA PRO A 195 32.26 -9.97 -19.02
C PRO A 195 31.08 -9.09 -18.60
N PRO A 196 29.90 -9.23 -19.25
CA PRO A 196 28.69 -8.55 -18.79
C PRO A 196 28.36 -8.98 -17.36
N VAL A 197 27.71 -8.10 -16.57
CA VAL A 197 27.40 -8.33 -15.14
C VAL A 197 26.70 -9.68 -14.90
N THR A 198 25.84 -10.10 -15.83
CA THR A 198 25.12 -11.38 -15.79
C THR A 198 26.03 -12.61 -15.96
N ALA A 199 27.21 -12.46 -16.54
CA ALA A 199 28.22 -13.49 -16.73
C ALA A 199 29.38 -13.40 -15.72
N GLN A 200 29.45 -12.34 -14.92
CA GLN A 200 30.45 -12.21 -13.85
C GLN A 200 30.14 -13.08 -12.62
N ILE A 201 28.88 -13.49 -12.45
CA ILE A 201 28.38 -14.17 -11.25
C ILE A 201 28.12 -15.64 -11.55
N SER A 202 28.52 -16.52 -10.63
CA SER A 202 28.38 -17.98 -10.80
C SER A 202 26.94 -18.47 -10.71
N SER A 203 26.07 -17.75 -9.99
CA SER A 203 24.66 -18.11 -9.78
C SER A 203 23.71 -16.94 -10.11
N ARG A 204 22.66 -17.25 -10.87
CA ARG A 204 21.58 -16.28 -11.18
C ARG A 204 20.86 -15.80 -9.92
N ALA A 205 20.76 -16.62 -8.88
CA ALA A 205 20.11 -16.25 -7.63
C ALA A 205 20.88 -15.18 -6.85
N SER A 206 22.21 -15.16 -6.99
CA SER A 206 23.10 -14.19 -6.35
C SER A 206 23.19 -12.86 -7.11
N LEU A 207 22.67 -12.79 -8.34
CA LEU A 207 22.81 -11.61 -9.19
C LEU A 207 22.20 -10.36 -8.57
N VAL A 208 20.94 -10.46 -8.14
CA VAL A 208 20.23 -9.32 -7.57
C VAL A 208 20.87 -8.88 -6.26
N ALA A 209 21.21 -9.83 -5.38
CA ALA A 209 21.87 -9.52 -4.11
C ALA A 209 23.23 -8.83 -4.32
N SER A 210 24.02 -9.30 -5.29
CA SER A 210 25.33 -8.73 -5.61
C SER A 210 25.24 -7.32 -6.18
N ILE A 211 24.28 -7.08 -7.08
CA ILE A 211 24.03 -5.74 -7.64
C ILE A 211 23.56 -4.78 -6.55
N LEU A 212 22.63 -5.22 -5.69
CA LEU A 212 22.12 -4.40 -4.60
C LEU A 212 23.22 -4.06 -3.59
N GLU A 213 24.07 -5.02 -3.23
CA GLU A 213 25.21 -4.76 -2.34
C GLU A 213 26.19 -3.77 -2.97
N GLN A 214 26.52 -3.95 -4.25
CA GLN A 214 27.41 -3.02 -4.94
C GLN A 214 26.81 -1.59 -4.98
N HIS A 215 25.52 -1.45 -5.29
CA HIS A 215 24.87 -0.15 -5.28
C HIS A 215 24.79 0.45 -3.86
N THR A 216 24.54 -0.37 -2.85
CA THR A 216 24.48 0.06 -1.45
C THR A 216 25.84 0.54 -0.96
N THR A 217 26.92 -0.18 -1.30
CA THR A 217 28.30 0.20 -0.97
C THR A 217 28.73 1.48 -1.68
N GLU A 218 28.30 1.70 -2.92
CA GLU A 218 28.55 2.95 -3.64
C GLU A 218 27.81 4.15 -3.02
N LEU A 219 26.53 3.97 -2.68
CA LEU A 219 25.74 5.00 -2.02
C LEU A 219 26.27 5.32 -0.62
N SER A 220 26.63 4.31 0.16
CA SER A 220 27.20 4.52 1.49
C SER A 220 28.54 5.24 1.39
N ALA A 221 29.44 4.84 0.47
CA ALA A 221 30.71 5.51 0.26
C ALA A 221 30.53 6.97 -0.18
N ALA A 222 29.55 7.27 -1.04
CA ALA A 222 29.23 8.63 -1.46
C ALA A 222 28.68 9.47 -0.30
N GLN A 223 27.78 8.90 0.51
CA GLN A 223 27.21 9.58 1.68
C GLN A 223 28.26 9.83 2.76
N GLU A 224 29.11 8.84 3.06
CA GLU A 224 30.24 8.97 4.00
C GLU A 224 31.21 10.04 3.53
N TRP A 225 31.55 10.05 2.24
CA TRP A 225 32.38 11.08 1.64
C TRP A 225 31.75 12.47 1.79
N ASP A 226 30.47 12.63 1.48
CA ASP A 226 29.78 13.91 1.60
C ASP A 226 29.72 14.39 3.06
N ASN A 227 29.47 13.49 4.00
CA ASN A 227 29.45 13.79 5.43
C ASN A 227 30.85 14.24 5.91
N GLU A 228 31.90 13.52 5.51
CA GLU A 228 33.28 13.88 5.85
C GLU A 228 33.70 15.19 5.19
N TRP A 229 33.36 15.38 3.92
CA TRP A 229 33.69 16.58 3.18
C TRP A 229 33.02 17.81 3.80
N LYS A 230 31.74 17.72 4.14
CA LYS A 230 31.00 18.81 4.80
C LYS A 230 31.52 19.12 6.19
N SER A 231 31.95 18.11 6.95
CA SER A 231 32.42 18.29 8.33
C SER A 231 33.88 18.74 8.43
N GLN A 232 34.82 17.99 7.85
CA GLN A 232 36.26 18.21 7.97
C GLN A 232 36.88 18.78 6.68
N GLY A 233 36.37 18.38 5.52
CA GLY A 233 36.87 18.79 4.22
C GLY A 233 36.78 20.30 3.96
N LEU A 234 35.61 20.90 4.22
CA LEU A 234 35.39 22.35 4.03
C LEU A 234 36.30 23.19 4.93
N LEU A 235 36.54 22.74 6.17
CA LEU A 235 37.42 23.43 7.11
C LEU A 235 38.90 23.34 6.71
N SER A 236 39.28 22.31 5.93
CA SER A 236 40.65 22.08 5.51
C SER A 236 41.18 23.08 4.48
N ARG A 237 40.31 23.85 3.82
CA ARG A 237 40.62 24.81 2.74
C ARG A 237 41.41 24.20 1.56
N LEU A 238 41.44 22.88 1.45
CA LEU A 238 42.07 22.14 0.36
C LEU A 238 41.07 21.91 -0.77
N THR A 239 41.56 21.59 -1.97
CA THR A 239 40.68 21.04 -2.99
C THR A 239 40.23 19.62 -2.58
N PRO A 240 39.07 19.13 -3.07
CA PRO A 240 38.62 17.76 -2.79
C PRO A 240 39.65 16.69 -3.13
N GLN A 241 40.43 16.90 -4.20
CA GLN A 241 41.45 15.96 -4.67
C GLN A 241 42.71 15.99 -3.78
N ASP A 242 43.15 17.18 -3.36
CA ASP A 242 44.28 17.33 -2.44
C ASP A 242 43.96 16.83 -1.03
N TYR A 243 42.71 16.98 -0.59
CA TYR A 243 42.25 16.41 0.66
C TYR A 243 42.29 14.88 0.62
N ARG A 244 41.78 14.27 -0.47
CA ARG A 244 41.83 12.82 -0.68
C ARG A 244 43.27 12.29 -0.71
N SER A 245 44.17 12.93 -1.45
CA SER A 245 45.57 12.50 -1.56
C SER A 245 46.29 12.59 -0.21
N ARG A 246 46.11 13.68 0.54
CA ARG A 246 46.68 13.83 1.89
C ARG A 246 46.11 12.81 2.87
N LYS A 247 44.80 12.55 2.82
CA LYS A 247 44.16 11.54 3.67
C LYS A 247 44.71 10.14 3.36
N LEU A 248 44.81 9.78 2.08
CA LEU A 248 45.39 8.51 1.65
C LEU A 248 46.84 8.36 2.12
N ALA A 249 47.67 9.39 1.96
CA ALA A 249 49.05 9.36 2.45
C ALA A 249 49.14 9.16 3.97
N ARG A 250 48.28 9.84 4.75
CA ARG A 250 48.20 9.67 6.21
C ARG A 250 47.77 8.26 6.60
N LEU A 251 46.76 7.71 5.90
CA LEU A 251 46.28 6.35 6.14
C LEU A 251 47.33 5.31 5.79
N HIS A 252 47.99 5.44 4.62
CA HIS A 252 49.09 4.54 4.24
C HIS A 252 50.21 4.57 5.26
N LYS A 253 50.65 5.75 5.71
CA LYS A 253 51.67 5.87 6.76
C LYS A 253 51.22 5.17 8.05
N ARG A 254 49.96 5.36 8.46
CA ARG A 254 49.41 4.71 9.66
C ARG A 254 49.35 3.19 9.51
N ILE A 255 48.91 2.68 8.37
CA ILE A 255 48.87 1.24 8.07
C ILE A 255 50.28 0.67 8.08
N GLU A 256 51.24 1.34 7.42
CA GLU A 256 52.64 0.94 7.39
C GLU A 256 53.24 0.90 8.81
N GLU A 257 52.94 1.89 9.65
CA GLU A 257 53.37 1.94 11.03
C GLU A 257 52.74 0.84 11.90
N GLN A 258 51.45 0.53 11.69
CA GLN A 258 50.75 -0.58 12.36
C GLN A 258 51.29 -1.96 11.93
N LEU A 259 51.56 -2.15 10.64
CA LEU A 259 52.18 -3.38 10.13
C LEU A 259 53.60 -3.54 10.65
N ARG A 260 54.37 -2.44 10.72
CA ARG A 260 55.72 -2.41 11.29
C ARG A 260 55.70 -2.68 12.79
N SER A 261 54.73 -2.16 13.55
CA SER A 261 54.59 -2.48 14.97
C SER A 261 54.15 -3.92 15.20
N ALA A 262 53.29 -4.49 14.35
CA ALA A 262 52.86 -5.88 14.43
C ALA A 262 53.99 -6.88 14.06
N THR A 263 54.97 -6.45 13.27
CA THR A 263 56.14 -7.27 12.88
C THR A 263 57.38 -7.03 13.75
N ALA A 264 57.37 -6.03 14.63
CA ALA A 264 58.47 -5.78 15.55
C ALA A 264 58.51 -6.86 16.65
N PRO A 265 59.62 -7.60 16.81
CA PRO A 265 59.78 -8.49 17.95
C PRO A 265 59.82 -7.65 19.24
N SER A 266 58.93 -7.95 20.18
CA SER A 266 58.89 -7.30 21.48
C SER A 266 60.20 -7.52 22.24
N PRO A 267 60.75 -6.49 22.90
CA PRO A 267 62.09 -6.53 23.50
C PRO A 267 62.14 -7.20 24.87
N ASP A 268 61.08 -7.88 25.32
CA ASP A 268 61.07 -8.64 26.57
C ASP A 268 60.88 -10.13 26.33
N GLY A 269 61.87 -10.91 26.76
CA GLY A 269 61.70 -12.29 27.18
C GLY A 269 62.16 -13.34 26.17
N ALA A 270 63.45 -13.67 26.24
CA ALA A 270 63.96 -14.98 25.90
C ALA A 270 63.13 -16.10 26.61
N PHE A 271 63.13 -17.28 25.99
CA PHE A 271 62.43 -18.52 26.35
C PHE A 271 61.03 -18.68 25.74
N GLY A 272 60.87 -19.83 25.09
CA GLY A 272 59.83 -20.08 24.13
C GLY A 272 58.44 -20.28 24.72
N VAL A 273 57.51 -20.34 23.76
CA VAL A 273 56.09 -20.72 23.86
C VAL A 273 55.10 -19.55 23.95
N SER A 274 54.33 -19.45 22.86
CA SER A 274 53.02 -18.83 22.71
C SER A 274 52.95 -17.29 22.61
N ARG A 275 53.17 -16.79 21.39
CA ARG A 275 52.80 -15.44 20.95
C ARG A 275 51.97 -15.51 19.66
N SER A 276 50.77 -16.09 19.73
CA SER A 276 49.88 -16.14 18.56
C SER A 276 48.40 -16.48 18.83
N THR A 277 47.96 -16.50 20.10
CA THR A 277 46.54 -16.77 20.41
C THR A 277 45.82 -15.63 21.12
N SER A 278 46.50 -14.77 21.91
CA SER A 278 45.80 -13.73 22.69
C SER A 278 45.22 -12.61 21.82
N GLU A 279 46.01 -12.00 20.92
CA GLU A 279 45.55 -10.84 20.11
C GLU A 279 44.44 -11.20 19.12
N LEU A 280 44.51 -12.40 18.53
CA LEU A 280 43.46 -12.91 17.63
C LEU A 280 42.22 -13.35 18.41
N SER A 281 42.40 -13.90 19.63
CA SER A 281 41.27 -14.25 20.49
C SER A 281 40.54 -13.01 21.03
N GLU A 282 41.25 -11.93 21.33
CA GLU A 282 40.71 -10.67 21.83
C GLU A 282 39.96 -9.91 20.72
N LEU A 283 40.50 -9.93 19.49
CA LEU A 283 39.83 -9.41 18.30
C LEU A 283 38.63 -10.28 17.90
N LEU A 284 38.64 -11.59 18.13
CA LEU A 284 37.48 -12.45 17.90
C LEU A 284 36.43 -12.39 19.03
N GLN A 285 36.84 -12.07 20.26
CA GLN A 285 35.94 -11.91 21.41
C GLN A 285 35.14 -10.61 21.35
N THR A 286 35.72 -9.53 20.81
CA THR A 286 34.97 -8.28 20.58
C THR A 286 33.83 -8.45 19.57
N PHE A 287 33.91 -9.44 18.67
CA PHE A 287 32.83 -9.77 17.73
C PHE A 287 31.91 -10.92 18.20
N ARG A 288 32.27 -11.65 19.27
CA ARG A 288 31.54 -12.85 19.71
C ARG A 288 30.72 -12.57 20.97
N GLY A 289 29.46 -12.20 20.78
CA GLY A 289 28.45 -12.22 21.84
C GLY A 289 28.20 -13.63 22.36
N SER A 290 28.22 -13.78 23.70
CA SER A 290 27.71 -14.84 24.58
C SER A 290 27.26 -16.21 24.01
N ALA A 291 28.04 -17.26 24.39
CA ALA A 291 27.68 -18.69 24.62
C ALA A 291 27.73 -19.69 23.41
N PRO A 292 27.77 -21.03 23.65
CA PRO A 292 29.00 -21.83 23.77
C PRO A 292 29.17 -22.93 22.68
N SER A 293 30.35 -23.57 22.75
CA SER A 293 31.03 -24.51 21.85
C SER A 293 30.33 -25.81 21.43
N ASN A 294 30.75 -26.39 20.28
CA ASN A 294 31.46 -27.68 20.19
C ASN A 294 32.12 -27.96 18.81
N ASP A 295 33.37 -28.43 18.86
CA ASP A 295 34.20 -29.29 17.97
C ASP A 295 34.19 -29.07 16.43
N ILE A 296 35.26 -28.59 15.76
CA ILE A 296 36.61 -29.15 15.49
C ILE A 296 36.63 -30.54 14.85
N LEU A 297 36.91 -30.61 13.54
CA LEU A 297 37.79 -31.63 12.95
C LEU A 297 38.62 -31.05 11.80
N SER A 298 39.94 -31.23 11.93
CA SER A 298 41.02 -30.89 10.99
C SER A 298 41.29 -32.00 9.96
N LYS A 299 41.99 -31.63 8.88
CA LYS A 299 42.88 -32.37 7.96
C LYS A 299 42.45 -32.10 6.52
N GLY A 300 43.30 -31.77 5.55
CA GLY A 300 44.75 -31.93 5.42
C GLY A 300 45.01 -32.27 3.93
N THR A 301 45.74 -31.39 3.26
CA THR A 301 46.16 -31.40 1.85
C THR A 301 47.04 -32.60 1.45
N HIS A 302 46.87 -33.13 0.23
CA HIS A 302 48.01 -33.60 -0.59
C HIS A 302 47.68 -33.67 -2.09
N PHE A 303 48.77 -33.75 -2.87
CA PHE A 303 49.03 -33.23 -4.21
C PHE A 303 48.96 -34.30 -5.34
N THR A 304 48.78 -33.82 -6.59
CA THR A 304 49.21 -34.36 -7.92
C THR A 304 48.73 -35.73 -8.47
N HIS A 305 48.13 -35.70 -9.67
CA HIS A 305 48.61 -36.49 -10.83
C HIS A 305 48.11 -35.92 -12.18
N THR A 306 49.00 -35.93 -13.17
CA THR A 306 48.91 -35.40 -14.55
C THR A 306 48.59 -36.50 -15.57
N GLN A 307 48.28 -36.13 -16.82
CA GLN A 307 48.27 -36.90 -18.09
C GLN A 307 46.88 -37.36 -18.57
N LYS A 308 46.52 -37.36 -19.87
CA LYS A 308 47.09 -36.89 -21.15
C LYS A 308 45.93 -36.99 -22.18
N PHE A 309 45.90 -36.10 -23.17
CA PHE A 309 45.04 -36.17 -24.35
C PHE A 309 45.53 -37.23 -25.34
N SER A 310 44.60 -37.91 -26.03
CA SER A 310 44.85 -38.68 -27.25
C SER A 310 43.89 -38.23 -28.35
N PHE A 311 44.51 -37.72 -29.42
CA PHE A 311 43.95 -37.35 -30.70
C PHE A 311 44.07 -38.56 -31.63
N THR A 312 43.02 -38.92 -32.35
CA THR A 312 43.06 -39.93 -33.43
C THR A 312 42.58 -39.31 -34.72
N LEU A 313 43.49 -39.28 -35.68
CA LEU A 313 43.29 -38.99 -37.10
C LEU A 313 43.42 -40.31 -37.86
N GLU A 314 42.86 -40.32 -39.08
CA GLU A 314 42.94 -41.34 -40.14
C GLU A 314 41.93 -42.50 -40.00
N THR A 315 41.20 -42.92 -41.04
CA THR A 315 41.74 -43.24 -42.38
C THR A 315 40.63 -43.24 -43.44
N THR A 316 40.94 -42.66 -44.59
CA THR A 316 40.24 -42.80 -45.87
C THR A 316 40.28 -44.25 -46.36
N ALA A 317 39.12 -44.84 -46.64
CA ALA A 317 39.00 -46.10 -47.37
C ALA A 317 38.35 -45.85 -48.74
N ILE A 318 39.14 -46.10 -49.78
CA ILE A 318 38.74 -46.18 -51.18
C ILE A 318 37.89 -47.44 -51.37
N VAL A 319 36.68 -47.29 -51.89
CA VAL A 319 35.91 -48.40 -52.47
C VAL A 319 35.47 -47.99 -53.87
N THR A 320 36.21 -48.51 -54.83
CA THR A 320 35.84 -48.65 -56.25
C THR A 320 34.66 -49.61 -56.40
N SER A 321 33.63 -49.20 -57.14
CA SER A 321 32.62 -50.10 -57.70
C SER A 321 32.35 -49.75 -59.18
N PRO A 322 32.02 -50.75 -60.01
CA PRO A 322 32.29 -50.70 -61.44
C PRO A 322 31.13 -50.15 -62.27
N VAL A 323 31.51 -49.64 -63.44
CA VAL A 323 30.65 -49.27 -64.57
C VAL A 323 29.96 -50.51 -65.13
N LEU A 324 28.63 -50.48 -65.21
CA LEU A 324 27.84 -51.30 -66.11
C LEU A 324 26.91 -50.40 -66.92
N ALA A 325 27.22 -50.30 -68.22
CA ALA A 325 26.36 -49.71 -69.23
C ALA A 325 25.15 -50.63 -69.46
N GLY A 326 23.94 -50.05 -69.50
CA GLY A 326 22.74 -50.78 -69.88
C GLY A 326 21.52 -49.88 -69.97
N ARG A 327 21.14 -49.51 -71.21
CA ARG A 327 19.81 -49.08 -71.68
C ARG A 327 18.99 -48.21 -70.71
N GLN A 328 18.88 -46.91 -71.04
CA GLN A 328 17.84 -46.04 -70.49
C GLN A 328 16.45 -46.65 -70.72
N THR A 329 15.88 -47.18 -69.65
CA THR A 329 14.44 -47.43 -69.53
C THR A 329 13.77 -46.16 -69.05
N GLU A 330 12.47 -46.01 -69.30
CA GLU A 330 11.65 -44.85 -68.90
C GLU A 330 11.82 -44.48 -67.40
N GLY A 331 12.23 -45.43 -66.56
CA GLY A 331 12.57 -45.20 -65.15
C GLY A 331 13.77 -44.27 -64.88
N ASP A 332 14.79 -44.23 -65.74
CA ASP A 332 15.96 -43.34 -65.55
C ASP A 332 15.62 -41.87 -65.84
N VAL A 333 14.73 -41.64 -66.81
CA VAL A 333 14.19 -40.30 -67.11
C VAL A 333 13.30 -39.83 -65.95
N GLN A 334 12.51 -40.73 -65.38
CA GLN A 334 11.68 -40.46 -64.21
C GLN A 334 12.53 -40.11 -62.98
N LEU A 335 13.66 -40.80 -62.77
CA LEU A 335 14.56 -40.56 -61.64
C LEU A 335 15.24 -39.19 -61.73
N ARG A 336 15.69 -38.79 -62.93
CA ARG A 336 16.24 -37.43 -63.16
C ARG A 336 15.19 -36.34 -62.97
N GLN A 337 13.96 -36.55 -63.44
CA GLN A 337 12.86 -35.62 -63.19
C GLN A 337 12.56 -35.51 -61.69
N GLN A 338 12.62 -36.62 -60.95
CA GLN A 338 12.43 -36.64 -59.50
C GLN A 338 13.53 -35.87 -58.76
N GLU A 339 14.79 -36.01 -59.19
CA GLU A 339 15.95 -35.28 -58.65
C GLU A 339 15.87 -33.77 -58.93
N GLU A 340 15.46 -33.38 -60.14
CA GLU A 340 15.24 -31.97 -60.49
C GLU A 340 14.09 -31.34 -59.68
N ILE A 341 12.99 -32.07 -59.50
CA ILE A 341 11.88 -31.64 -58.64
C ILE A 341 12.35 -31.52 -57.19
N ALA A 342 13.15 -32.46 -56.68
CA ALA A 342 13.70 -32.40 -55.34
C ALA A 342 14.65 -31.20 -55.15
N ALA A 343 15.50 -30.91 -56.14
CA ALA A 343 16.40 -29.75 -56.13
C ALA A 343 15.62 -28.42 -56.14
N LEU A 344 14.57 -28.31 -56.96
CA LEU A 344 13.69 -27.13 -56.98
C LEU A 344 12.88 -26.99 -55.69
N GLN A 345 12.41 -28.09 -55.11
CA GLN A 345 11.76 -28.10 -53.80
C GLN A 345 12.71 -27.62 -52.70
N GLN A 346 13.98 -28.04 -52.74
CA GLN A 346 15.00 -27.57 -51.80
C GLN A 346 15.28 -26.07 -51.98
N GLN A 347 15.40 -25.59 -53.22
CA GLN A 347 15.57 -24.16 -53.51
C GLN A 347 14.37 -23.32 -53.03
N PHE A 348 13.15 -23.83 -53.23
CA PHE A 348 11.93 -23.17 -52.74
C PHE A 348 11.91 -23.11 -51.20
N GLN A 349 12.25 -24.21 -50.53
CA GLN A 349 12.35 -24.25 -49.06
C GLN A 349 13.40 -23.27 -48.54
N GLN A 350 14.55 -23.17 -49.21
CA GLN A 350 15.58 -22.19 -48.86
C GLN A 350 15.08 -20.76 -49.04
N LEU A 351 14.40 -20.47 -50.16
CA LEU A 351 13.82 -19.14 -50.39
C LEU A 351 12.78 -18.78 -49.32
N CYS A 352 11.96 -19.76 -48.89
CA CYS A 352 11.02 -19.58 -47.80
C CYS A 352 11.73 -19.25 -46.49
N SER A 353 12.80 -19.97 -46.13
CA SER A 353 13.56 -19.66 -44.91
C SER A 353 14.24 -18.29 -44.97
N ASP A 354 14.73 -17.89 -46.14
CA ASP A 354 15.36 -16.58 -46.33
C ASP A 354 14.33 -15.44 -46.17
N VAL A 355 13.12 -15.62 -46.71
CA VAL A 355 12.01 -14.67 -46.54
C VAL A 355 11.59 -14.57 -45.07
N ASP A 356 11.49 -15.69 -44.37
CA ASP A 356 11.17 -15.71 -42.93
C ASP A 356 12.26 -15.03 -42.10
N GLN A 357 13.53 -15.23 -42.45
CA GLN A 357 14.65 -14.54 -41.81
C GLN A 357 14.61 -13.04 -42.04
N LEU A 358 14.37 -12.59 -43.27
CA LEU A 358 14.23 -11.17 -43.61
C LEU A 358 13.03 -10.55 -42.89
N ALA A 359 11.91 -11.27 -42.77
CA ALA A 359 10.75 -10.82 -42.01
C ALA A 359 11.08 -10.67 -40.51
N ALA A 360 11.87 -11.58 -39.94
CA ALA A 360 12.34 -11.48 -38.56
C ALA A 360 13.33 -10.31 -38.36
N GLU A 361 14.22 -10.06 -39.32
CA GLU A 361 15.13 -8.90 -39.33
C GLU A 361 14.38 -7.58 -39.42
N MET A 362 13.38 -7.48 -40.31
CA MET A 362 12.52 -6.31 -40.42
C MET A 362 11.77 -6.02 -39.12
N LYS A 363 11.26 -7.06 -38.44
CA LYS A 363 10.63 -6.91 -37.11
C LYS A 363 11.63 -6.41 -36.07
N ARG A 364 12.84 -6.97 -36.03
CA ARG A 364 13.91 -6.52 -35.12
C ARG A 364 14.31 -5.06 -35.38
N ALA A 365 14.46 -4.67 -36.65
CA ALA A 365 14.74 -3.31 -37.06
C ALA A 365 13.60 -2.34 -36.68
N GLY A 366 12.34 -2.77 -36.83
CA GLY A 366 11.17 -2.00 -36.41
C GLY A 366 11.16 -1.70 -34.90
N VAL A 367 11.47 -2.71 -34.07
CA VAL A 367 11.60 -2.53 -32.62
C VAL A 367 12.76 -1.59 -32.27
N SER A 368 13.92 -1.76 -32.91
CA SER A 368 15.08 -0.88 -32.70
C SER A 368 14.78 0.56 -33.09
N ASN A 369 14.06 0.79 -34.20
CA ASN A 369 13.69 2.13 -34.63
C ASN A 369 12.71 2.79 -33.64
N ALA A 370 11.74 2.05 -33.12
CA ALA A 370 10.83 2.54 -32.09
C ALA A 370 11.59 2.93 -30.81
N GLN A 371 12.54 2.12 -30.36
CA GLN A 371 13.39 2.43 -29.20
C GLN A 371 14.20 3.72 -29.41
N VAL A 372 14.84 3.88 -30.59
CA VAL A 372 15.60 5.09 -30.92
C VAL A 372 14.70 6.33 -30.96
N LEU A 373 13.49 6.22 -31.50
CA LEU A 373 12.53 7.33 -31.52
C LEU A 373 12.08 7.74 -30.10
N ASP A 374 11.86 6.78 -29.21
CA ASP A 374 11.50 7.06 -27.83
C ASP A 374 12.67 7.69 -27.05
N GLU A 375 13.89 7.20 -27.27
CA GLU A 375 15.11 7.82 -26.72
C GLU A 375 15.31 9.26 -27.21
N LEU A 376 15.00 9.54 -28.48
CA LEU A 376 15.11 10.88 -29.06
C LEU A 376 14.11 11.82 -28.36
N LYS A 377 12.85 11.41 -28.23
CA LYS A 377 11.82 12.19 -27.52
C LYS A 377 12.20 12.46 -26.06
N GLN A 378 12.76 11.47 -25.36
CA GLN A 378 13.22 11.66 -23.97
C GLN A 378 14.37 12.68 -23.90
N ARG A 379 15.31 12.65 -24.84
CA ARG A 379 16.40 13.63 -24.91
C ARG A 379 15.90 15.04 -25.24
N GLU A 380 14.92 15.17 -26.13
CA GLU A 380 14.29 16.46 -26.44
C GLU A 380 13.62 17.07 -25.22
N LEU A 381 12.85 16.28 -24.46
CA LEU A 381 12.24 16.74 -23.21
C LEU A 381 13.31 17.19 -22.19
N GLY A 382 14.37 16.39 -22.03
CA GLY A 382 15.49 16.75 -21.15
C GLY A 382 16.22 18.04 -21.57
N ASN A 383 16.33 18.30 -22.87
CA ASN A 383 16.92 19.54 -23.39
C ASN A 383 16.03 20.75 -23.10
N VAL A 384 14.71 20.64 -23.30
CA VAL A 384 13.76 21.72 -22.96
C VAL A 384 13.84 22.07 -21.47
N GLU A 385 13.85 21.07 -20.59
CA GLU A 385 14.02 21.31 -19.15
C GLU A 385 15.34 22.01 -18.81
N MET A 386 16.42 21.64 -19.51
CA MET A 386 17.74 22.24 -19.30
C MET A 386 17.77 23.68 -19.80
N GLU A 387 17.12 23.98 -20.93
CA GLU A 387 16.94 25.34 -21.45
C GLU A 387 16.16 26.22 -20.49
N GLU A 388 15.06 25.71 -19.91
CA GLU A 388 14.31 26.43 -18.87
C GLU A 388 15.18 26.73 -17.65
N LYS A 389 15.94 25.73 -17.15
CA LYS A 389 16.90 25.91 -16.05
C LYS A 389 17.96 26.96 -16.38
N LEU A 390 18.49 26.96 -17.61
CA LEU A 390 19.45 27.96 -18.06
C LEU A 390 18.83 29.35 -18.18
N GLN A 391 17.58 29.45 -18.64
CA GLN A 391 16.87 30.71 -18.74
C GLN A 391 16.64 31.32 -17.35
N VAL A 392 16.25 30.51 -16.36
CA VAL A 392 16.13 30.93 -14.97
C VAL A 392 17.49 31.43 -14.46
N LYS A 393 18.56 30.64 -14.60
CA LYS A 393 19.91 31.06 -14.18
C LYS A 393 20.37 32.35 -14.84
N ARG A 394 20.09 32.53 -16.13
CA ARG A 394 20.42 33.76 -16.87
C ARG A 394 19.65 34.97 -16.31
N LYS A 395 18.35 34.82 -16.04
CA LYS A 395 17.55 35.85 -15.38
C LYS A 395 18.09 36.16 -13.98
N THR A 396 18.44 35.14 -13.19
CA THR A 396 19.05 35.33 -11.87
C THR A 396 20.34 36.13 -11.96
N ILE A 397 21.26 35.77 -12.88
CA ILE A 397 22.51 36.51 -13.08
C ILE A 397 22.24 37.97 -13.47
N SER A 398 21.23 38.22 -14.31
CA SER A 398 20.83 39.58 -14.69
C SER A 398 20.28 40.41 -13.53
N LEU A 399 19.74 39.77 -12.48
CA LEU A 399 19.14 40.44 -11.32
C LEU A 399 20.13 40.65 -10.17
N LEU A 400 21.29 39.99 -10.19
CA LEU A 400 22.33 40.11 -9.17
C LEU A 400 22.95 41.52 -9.04
N PRO A 401 23.17 42.30 -10.12
CA PRO A 401 23.77 43.64 -10.00
C PRO A 401 22.97 44.60 -9.11
N ASP A 402 21.63 44.47 -9.10
CA ASP A 402 20.71 45.30 -8.31
C ASP A 402 20.00 44.47 -7.21
N ALA A 403 20.70 43.48 -6.64
CA ALA A 403 20.10 42.51 -5.71
C ALA A 403 19.43 43.18 -4.50
N ASP A 404 20.08 44.17 -3.88
CA ASP A 404 19.57 44.85 -2.68
C ASP A 404 18.29 45.65 -2.98
N ALA A 405 18.26 46.37 -4.11
CA ALA A 405 17.08 47.13 -4.52
C ALA A 405 15.90 46.22 -4.89
N ASN A 406 16.17 45.08 -5.53
CA ASN A 406 15.15 44.08 -5.86
C ASN A 406 14.60 43.40 -4.60
N LEU A 407 15.48 43.07 -3.65
CA LEU A 407 15.11 42.47 -2.37
C LEU A 407 14.21 43.39 -1.55
N LEU A 408 14.53 44.70 -1.49
CA LEU A 408 13.67 45.69 -0.83
C LEU A 408 12.28 45.76 -1.46
N LYS A 409 12.18 45.80 -2.80
CA LYS A 409 10.87 45.80 -3.50
C LYS A 409 10.06 44.55 -3.19
N LEU A 410 10.70 43.39 -3.15
CA LEU A 410 10.05 42.12 -2.80
C LEU A 410 9.60 42.11 -1.34
N GLN A 411 10.42 42.58 -0.41
CA GLN A 411 10.04 42.75 0.99
C GLN A 411 8.80 43.64 1.13
N THR A 412 8.78 44.79 0.45
CA THR A 412 7.62 45.69 0.48
C THR A 412 6.35 45.02 -0.10
N GLN A 413 6.47 44.25 -1.18
CA GLN A 413 5.33 43.50 -1.73
C GLN A 413 4.81 42.42 -0.78
N VAL A 414 5.73 41.69 -0.14
CA VAL A 414 5.41 40.66 0.86
C VAL A 414 4.74 41.28 2.07
N GLU A 415 5.28 42.36 2.63
CA GLU A 415 4.69 43.11 3.73
C GLU A 415 3.30 43.64 3.38
N ALA A 416 3.12 44.23 2.19
CA ALA A 416 1.83 44.68 1.71
C ALA A 416 0.82 43.53 1.59
N SER A 417 1.27 42.34 1.14
CA SER A 417 0.41 41.15 1.07
C SER A 417 0.04 40.59 2.44
N ALA A 418 0.99 40.55 3.38
CA ALA A 418 0.76 40.11 4.75
C ALA A 418 -0.26 41.02 5.43
N GLN A 419 -0.12 42.34 5.24
CA GLN A 419 -1.08 43.30 5.76
C GLN A 419 -2.48 43.11 5.18
N ARG A 420 -2.61 42.79 3.88
CA ARG A 420 -3.91 42.45 3.28
C ARG A 420 -4.55 41.23 3.94
N VAL A 421 -3.78 40.18 4.21
CA VAL A 421 -4.28 38.97 4.88
C VAL A 421 -4.74 39.28 6.31
N VAL A 422 -3.96 40.05 7.07
CA VAL A 422 -4.34 40.50 8.43
C VAL A 422 -5.63 41.31 8.39
N ASN A 423 -5.76 42.22 7.43
CA ASN A 423 -6.98 43.03 7.28
C ASN A 423 -8.19 42.17 6.94
N LEU A 424 -8.05 41.18 6.06
CA LEU A 424 -9.12 40.22 5.73
C LEU A 424 -9.52 39.37 6.94
N ALA A 425 -8.55 38.90 7.73
CA ALA A 425 -8.83 38.16 8.96
C ALA A 425 -9.61 39.02 9.96
N SER A 426 -9.24 40.29 10.12
CA SER A 426 -9.98 41.25 10.95
C SER A 426 -11.42 41.46 10.45
N GLN A 427 -11.62 41.61 9.14
CA GLN A 427 -12.96 41.73 8.56
C GLN A 427 -13.78 40.45 8.79
N TRP A 428 -13.17 39.28 8.62
CA TRP A 428 -13.83 38.01 8.85
C TRP A 428 -14.26 37.82 10.31
N GLU A 429 -13.39 38.17 11.26
CA GLU A 429 -13.73 38.05 12.68
C GLU A 429 -14.86 39.01 13.10
N LYS A 430 -14.94 40.21 12.50
CA LYS A 430 -16.07 41.13 12.70
C LYS A 430 -17.42 40.53 12.31
N HIS A 431 -17.45 39.68 11.28
CA HIS A 431 -18.67 39.00 10.85
C HIS A 431 -18.91 37.69 11.60
N ARG A 432 -17.84 36.95 11.91
CA ARG A 432 -17.91 35.64 12.56
C ARG A 432 -18.33 35.72 14.03
N ALA A 433 -17.77 36.66 14.79
CA ALA A 433 -18.07 36.82 16.21
C ALA A 433 -19.58 37.00 16.50
N PRO A 434 -20.32 37.92 15.86
CA PRO A 434 -21.74 38.10 16.14
C PRO A 434 -22.58 36.87 15.74
N LEU A 435 -22.22 36.18 14.65
CA LEU A 435 -22.92 34.95 14.24
C LEU A 435 -22.73 33.81 15.25
N ILE A 436 -21.55 33.69 15.85
CA ILE A 436 -21.29 32.70 16.90
C ILE A 436 -22.10 33.04 18.15
N ASP A 437 -22.17 34.31 18.53
CA ASP A 437 -22.93 34.74 19.71
C ASP A 437 -24.44 34.55 19.49
N GLU A 438 -24.96 34.82 18.29
CA GLU A 438 -26.35 34.52 17.94
C GLU A 438 -26.62 33.01 17.97
N HIS A 439 -25.72 32.19 17.42
CA HIS A 439 -25.83 30.74 17.47
C HIS A 439 -25.87 30.22 18.91
N ARG A 440 -25.01 30.75 19.79
CA ARG A 440 -25.01 30.41 21.22
C ARG A 440 -26.33 30.79 21.89
N ARG A 441 -26.82 32.01 21.65
CA ARG A 441 -28.10 32.49 22.20
C ARG A 441 -29.27 31.61 21.75
N LEU A 442 -29.34 31.27 20.47
CA LEU A 442 -30.40 30.41 19.93
C LEU A 442 -30.36 29.01 20.54
N LYS A 443 -29.16 28.45 20.71
CA LYS A 443 -28.97 27.13 21.34
C LYS A 443 -29.46 27.11 22.78
N GLU A 444 -29.19 28.16 23.56
CA GLU A 444 -29.66 28.30 24.93
C GLU A 444 -31.20 28.41 25.01
N ILE A 445 -31.82 29.17 24.10
CA ILE A 445 -33.28 29.27 24.03
C ILE A 445 -33.91 27.91 23.72
N CYS A 446 -33.36 27.15 22.76
CA CYS A 446 -33.86 25.82 22.44
C CYS A 446 -33.73 24.87 23.64
N SER A 447 -32.57 24.82 24.29
CA SER A 447 -32.35 24.00 25.48
C SER A 447 -33.36 24.34 26.60
N ASN A 448 -33.62 25.63 26.85
CA ASN A 448 -34.60 26.06 27.84
C ASN A 448 -36.04 25.65 27.47
N LYS A 449 -36.40 25.68 26.18
CA LYS A 449 -37.71 25.19 25.71
C LYS A 449 -37.85 23.69 25.92
N ASP A 450 -36.80 22.91 25.69
CA ASP A 450 -36.80 21.46 25.89
C ASP A 450 -36.97 21.10 27.37
N VAL A 451 -36.26 21.81 28.27
CA VAL A 451 -36.42 21.65 29.72
C VAL A 451 -37.85 21.98 30.17
N ARG A 452 -38.45 23.05 29.64
CA ARG A 452 -39.85 23.41 29.92
C ARG A 452 -40.81 22.34 29.41
N ARG A 453 -40.60 21.82 28.20
CA ARG A 453 -41.42 20.76 27.61
C ARG A 453 -41.35 19.47 28.44
N PHE A 454 -40.17 19.08 28.86
CA PHE A 454 -39.98 17.90 29.72
C PHE A 454 -40.68 18.06 31.07
N SER A 455 -40.56 19.26 31.67
CA SER A 455 -41.24 19.58 32.94
C SER A 455 -42.76 19.53 32.80
N LEU A 456 -43.33 20.06 31.72
CA LEU A 456 -44.77 20.00 31.43
C LEU A 456 -45.24 18.56 31.19
N MET A 457 -44.46 17.76 30.45
CA MET A 457 -44.79 16.36 30.20
C MET A 457 -44.78 15.53 31.49
N ARG A 458 -43.81 15.77 32.38
CA ARG A 458 -43.76 15.14 33.71
C ARG A 458 -44.95 15.52 34.57
N LEU A 459 -45.36 16.79 34.57
CA LEU A 459 -46.56 17.24 35.30
C LEU A 459 -47.84 16.57 34.77
N SER A 460 -48.00 16.50 33.45
CA SER A 460 -49.14 15.82 32.81
C SER A 460 -49.17 14.33 33.16
N PHE A 461 -48.02 13.65 33.15
CA PHE A 461 -47.91 12.25 33.56
C PHE A 461 -48.34 12.04 35.02
N LEU A 462 -47.83 12.87 35.94
CA LEU A 462 -48.21 12.79 37.35
C LEU A 462 -49.72 13.03 37.56
N GLN A 463 -50.30 13.96 36.80
CA GLN A 463 -51.74 14.22 36.85
C GLN A 463 -52.56 13.02 36.35
N LEU A 464 -52.12 12.36 35.28
CA LEU A 464 -52.76 11.15 34.78
C LEU A 464 -52.65 9.99 35.78
N GLU A 465 -51.48 9.80 36.39
CA GLU A 465 -51.24 8.76 37.40
C GLU A 465 -52.10 8.99 38.66
N SER A 466 -52.20 10.24 39.13
CA SER A 466 -53.07 10.61 40.23
C SER A 466 -54.55 10.34 39.90
N SER A 467 -55.00 10.69 38.69
CA SER A 467 -56.37 10.42 38.23
C SER A 467 -56.67 8.92 38.20
N ARG A 468 -55.72 8.11 37.70
CA ARG A 468 -55.81 6.65 37.72
C ARG A 468 -55.92 6.10 39.14
N LYS A 469 -55.03 6.50 40.05
CA LYS A 469 -55.07 6.08 41.47
C LYS A 469 -56.41 6.43 42.12
N LEU A 470 -56.94 7.63 41.86
CA LEU A 470 -58.26 8.03 42.34
C LEU A 470 -59.39 7.15 41.77
N SER A 471 -59.32 6.76 40.50
CA SER A 471 -60.29 5.84 39.89
C SER A 471 -60.24 4.43 40.50
N GLU A 472 -59.03 3.94 40.80
CA GLU A 472 -58.82 2.65 41.47
C GLU A 472 -59.39 2.67 42.90
N ILE A 473 -59.13 3.74 43.66
CA ILE A 473 -59.72 3.94 45.00
C ILE A 473 -61.25 3.95 44.93
N LYS A 474 -61.83 4.69 43.97
CA LYS A 474 -63.29 4.71 43.76
C LYS A 474 -63.85 3.32 43.45
N SER A 475 -63.17 2.54 42.61
CA SER A 475 -63.56 1.16 42.32
C SER A 475 -63.50 0.25 43.55
N LEU A 476 -62.45 0.39 44.37
CA LEU A 476 -62.33 -0.36 45.63
C LEU A 476 -63.43 0.01 46.62
N HIS A 477 -63.76 1.30 46.76
CA HIS A 477 -64.88 1.75 47.59
C HIS A 477 -66.21 1.16 47.11
N GLU A 478 -66.45 1.11 45.80
CA GLU A 478 -67.66 0.50 45.27
C GLU A 478 -67.72 -1.01 45.53
N LYS A 479 -66.59 -1.72 45.38
CA LYS A 479 -66.50 -3.15 45.74
C LYS A 479 -66.75 -3.40 47.23
N ILE A 480 -66.20 -2.55 48.10
CA ILE A 480 -66.45 -2.62 49.55
C ILE A 480 -67.93 -2.37 49.83
N ARG A 481 -68.55 -1.39 49.18
CA ARG A 481 -69.98 -1.11 49.32
C ARG A 481 -70.82 -2.34 48.93
N VAL A 482 -70.58 -2.90 47.74
CA VAL A 482 -71.27 -4.11 47.26
C VAL A 482 -71.07 -5.29 48.21
N SER A 483 -69.83 -5.56 48.66
CA SER A 483 -69.57 -6.67 49.57
C SER A 483 -70.23 -6.47 50.94
N THR A 484 -70.32 -5.24 51.45
CA THR A 484 -71.05 -4.94 52.68
C THR A 484 -72.56 -5.16 52.52
N GLU A 485 -73.13 -4.82 51.36
CA GLU A 485 -74.54 -5.05 51.02
C GLU A 485 -74.84 -6.55 50.91
N GLU A 486 -73.96 -7.32 50.27
CA GLU A 486 -74.05 -8.79 50.17
C GLU A 486 -73.92 -9.47 51.53
N ALA A 487 -73.00 -8.99 52.39
CA ALA A 487 -72.83 -9.51 53.73
C ALA A 487 -74.11 -9.30 54.56
N LYS A 488 -74.72 -8.11 54.50
CA LYS A 488 -76.02 -7.83 55.13
C LYS A 488 -77.12 -8.76 54.63
N LYS A 489 -77.26 -8.93 53.30
CA LYS A 489 -78.23 -9.86 52.72
C LYS A 489 -78.02 -11.31 53.19
N LYS A 490 -76.77 -11.79 53.22
CA LYS A 490 -76.44 -13.13 53.72
C LYS A 490 -76.77 -13.29 55.20
N GLU A 491 -76.51 -12.25 56.01
CA GLU A 491 -76.87 -12.23 57.43
C GLU A 491 -78.39 -12.29 57.63
N GLU A 492 -79.16 -11.55 56.82
CA GLU A 492 -80.63 -11.60 56.82
C GLU A 492 -81.15 -13.00 56.42
N SER A 493 -80.61 -13.60 55.35
CA SER A 493 -80.96 -14.98 54.97
C SER A 493 -80.58 -16.01 56.04
N TYR A 494 -79.43 -15.84 56.71
CA TYR A 494 -79.03 -16.69 57.83
C TYR A 494 -80.03 -16.58 58.99
N LYS A 495 -80.45 -15.36 59.36
CA LYS A 495 -81.47 -15.13 60.38
C LYS A 495 -82.79 -15.82 60.01
N GLN A 496 -83.22 -15.73 58.75
CA GLN A 496 -84.42 -16.42 58.23
C GLN A 496 -84.31 -17.94 58.35
N LEU A 497 -83.19 -18.54 57.91
CA LEU A 497 -82.97 -19.98 58.01
C LEU A 497 -82.93 -20.47 59.46
N VAL A 498 -82.35 -19.69 60.38
CA VAL A 498 -82.36 -19.99 61.81
C VAL A 498 -83.80 -20.01 62.33
N THR A 499 -84.61 -19.01 61.99
CA THR A 499 -86.03 -18.98 62.39
C THR A 499 -86.83 -20.15 61.82
N GLU A 500 -86.65 -20.51 60.54
CA GLU A 500 -87.31 -21.68 59.94
C GLU A 500 -86.92 -22.99 60.63
N ARG A 501 -85.63 -23.14 60.98
CA ARG A 501 -85.15 -24.32 61.71
C ARG A 501 -85.78 -24.41 63.10
N PHE A 502 -86.00 -23.29 63.78
CA PHE A 502 -86.75 -23.26 65.05
C PHE A 502 -88.24 -23.59 64.87
N CYS A 503 -88.84 -23.28 63.72
CA CYS A 503 -90.24 -23.62 63.42
C CYS A 503 -90.44 -25.10 63.04
N VAL A 504 -89.45 -25.77 62.44
CA VAL A 504 -89.54 -27.21 62.05
C VAL A 504 -89.36 -28.16 63.25
N TYR A 505 -88.77 -27.69 64.35
CA TYR A 505 -88.59 -28.47 65.60
C TYR A 505 -89.70 -28.24 66.65
N ARG A 506 -90.80 -27.59 66.25
CA ARG A 506 -91.98 -27.33 67.08
C ARG A 506 -93.19 -27.97 66.44
#